data_AF-A0A355PE05-F1
#
_entry.id   AF-A0A355PE05-F1
#
_cell.length_a   1.000
_cell.length_b   1.000
_cell.length_c   1.000
_cell.angle_alpha   90.00
_cell.angle_beta   90.00
_cell.angle_gamma   90.00
#
_symmetry.space_group_name_H-M   'P 1'
#
loop_
_entity.id
_entity.type
_entity.pdbx_description
1 polymer ?
#
loop_
_entity_poly.entity_id
_entity_poly.type
_entity_poly.pdbx_seq_one_letter_code
_entity_poly.pdbx_strand_id
1 'polypeptide(L)' 'DANLVALMLESHLYEGKQALTPSALRYGVSVTDACVSWETTERLLKTAAERLT' A
#
# COMPACT_ATOMS: atom_id res chain seq x y z
N ASP A 1 -15.70 -20.66 11.90
CA ASP A 1 -15.58 -20.05 10.56
C ASP A 1 -14.49 -19.00 10.52
N ALA A 2 -13.26 -19.44 10.23
CA ALA A 2 -12.19 -18.55 9.79
C ALA A 2 -12.20 -18.56 8.26
N ASN A 3 -13.16 -17.84 7.66
CA ASN A 3 -13.38 -17.85 6.20
C ASN A 3 -12.40 -16.95 5.44
N LEU A 4 -11.56 -16.19 6.15
CA LEU A 4 -10.57 -15.28 5.57
C LEU A 4 -9.18 -15.78 5.92
N VAL A 5 -8.46 -16.26 4.90
CA VAL A 5 -7.16 -16.92 5.06
C VAL A 5 -5.97 -16.05 4.65
N ALA A 6 -6.21 -15.04 3.82
CA ALA A 6 -5.16 -14.15 3.31
C ALA A 6 -5.74 -12.82 2.81
N LEU A 7 -4.86 -11.83 2.69
CA LEU A 7 -5.13 -10.48 2.21
C LEU A 7 -3.97 -10.04 1.29
N MET A 8 -4.26 -9.14 0.35
CA MET A 8 -3.25 -8.49 -0.49
C MET A 8 -3.44 -6.96 -0.39
N LEU A 9 -2.34 -6.22 -0.30
CA LEU A 9 -2.32 -4.76 -0.22
C LEU A 9 -1.38 -4.20 -1.27
N GLU A 10 -1.84 -3.22 -2.05
CA GLU A 10 -0.97 -2.41 -2.91
C GLU A 10 -0.44 -1.22 -2.13
N SER A 11 0.85 -1.23 -1.85
CA SER A 11 1.53 -0.17 -1.09
C SER A 11 2.76 0.35 -1.81
N HIS A 12 3.12 1.58 -1.47
CA HIS A 12 4.36 2.21 -1.88
C HIS A 12 4.81 3.20 -0.79
N LEU A 13 5.97 3.84 -0.96
CA LEU A 13 6.48 4.82 0.02
C LEU A 13 5.47 5.95 0.27
N TYR A 14 4.94 6.54 -0.80
CA TYR A 14 3.95 7.61 -0.76
C TYR A 14 2.65 7.18 -1.44
N GLU A 15 1.55 7.78 -1.00
CA GLU A 15 0.20 7.41 -1.45
C GLU A 15 -0.13 7.84 -2.87
N GLY A 16 -1.15 7.17 -3.42
CA GLY A 16 -1.76 7.48 -4.71
C GLY A 16 -0.98 6.93 -5.89
N LYS A 17 -1.15 7.58 -7.04
CA LYS A 17 -0.45 7.27 -8.28
C LYS A 17 -0.05 8.53 -9.03
N GLN A 18 0.79 8.36 -10.04
CA GLN A 18 1.21 9.40 -10.97
C GLN A 18 1.24 8.86 -12.40
N ALA A 19 1.18 9.77 -13.38
CA ALA A 19 1.40 9.40 -14.78
C ALA A 19 2.89 9.11 -15.03
N LEU A 20 3.17 8.20 -15.96
CA LEU A 20 4.53 7.88 -16.38
C LEU A 20 5.10 9.01 -17.26
N THR A 21 5.61 10.06 -16.60
CA THR A 21 6.27 11.21 -17.25
C THR A 21 7.75 11.21 -16.87
N PRO A 22 8.67 10.72 -17.72
CA PRO A 22 10.06 10.43 -17.34
C PRO A 22 10.84 11.55 -16.66
N SER A 23 10.57 12.81 -17.02
CA SER A 23 11.24 13.99 -16.46
C SER A 23 10.60 14.56 -15.19
N ALA A 24 9.46 14.03 -14.76
CA ALA A 24 8.65 14.58 -13.67
C ALA A 24 8.13 13.49 -12.70
N LEU A 25 8.83 12.35 -12.62
CA LEU A 25 8.47 11.30 -11.68
C LEU A 25 8.80 11.73 -10.25
N ARG A 26 7.78 11.72 -9.40
CA ARG A 26 7.93 11.82 -7.96
C ARG A 26 8.44 10.47 -7.46
N TYR A 27 9.60 10.46 -6.84
CA TYR A 27 10.14 9.25 -6.21
C TYR A 27 9.12 8.67 -5.22
N GLY A 28 8.99 7.35 -5.16
CA GLY A 28 8.16 6.71 -4.16
C GLY A 28 6.65 6.75 -4.41
N VAL A 29 6.16 7.17 -5.58
CA VAL A 29 4.73 7.14 -5.95
C VAL A 29 4.51 6.17 -7.13
N SER A 30 3.50 5.32 -7.05
CA SER A 30 3.18 4.32 -8.09
C SER A 30 2.87 4.97 -9.44
N VAL A 31 3.30 4.36 -10.55
CA VAL A 31 2.99 4.79 -11.93
C VAL A 31 1.84 4.00 -12.56
N THR A 32 1.30 3.00 -11.85
CA THR A 32 0.21 2.14 -12.32
C THR A 32 -1.06 2.41 -11.51
N ASP A 33 -1.33 1.59 -10.51
CA ASP A 33 -2.48 1.69 -9.63
C ASP A 33 -2.15 2.48 -8.37
N ALA A 34 -3.18 3.05 -7.74
CA ALA A 34 -3.00 3.91 -6.58
C ALA A 34 -2.68 3.07 -5.34
N CYS A 35 -1.52 3.32 -4.73
CA CYS A 35 -1.07 2.61 -3.54
C CYS A 35 -1.35 3.40 -2.26
N VAL A 36 -1.44 2.71 -1.12
CA VAL A 36 -1.35 3.37 0.20
C VAL A 36 0.11 3.72 0.55
N SER A 37 0.30 4.72 1.40
CA SER A 37 1.64 5.12 1.87
C SER A 37 2.28 4.09 2.82
N TRP A 38 3.56 4.28 3.10
CA TRP A 38 4.28 3.45 4.06
C TRP A 38 3.71 3.54 5.48
N GLU A 39 3.36 4.74 5.95
CA GLU A 39 2.78 4.96 7.29
C GLU A 39 1.44 4.24 7.43
N THR A 40 0.65 4.21 6.35
CA THR A 40 -0.62 3.47 6.32
C THR A 40 -0.37 1.97 6.27
N THR A 41 0.62 1.52 5.50
CA THR A 41 1.01 0.11 5.41
C THR A 41 1.42 -0.44 6.76
N GLU A 42 2.32 0.26 7.46
CA GLU A 42 2.80 -0.15 8.79
C GLU A 42 1.64 -0.27 9.78
N ARG A 43 0.75 0.73 9.82
CA ARG A 43 -0.44 0.73 10.68
C ARG A 43 -1.36 -0.45 10.37
N LEU A 44 -1.67 -0.70 9.10
CA LEU A 44 -2.55 -1.79 8.69
C LEU A 44 -1.97 -3.16 9.06
N LEU A 45 -0.68 -3.37 8.84
CA LEU A 45 -0.01 -4.63 9.20
C LEU A 45 -0.01 -4.86 10.72
N LYS A 46 0.28 -3.82 11.52
CA LYS A 46 0.19 -3.92 12.99
C LYS A 46 -1.23 -4.21 13.46
N THR A 47 -2.22 -3.50 12.92
CA THR A 47 -3.64 -3.76 13.23
C THR A 47 -4.09 -5.17 12.83
N ALA A 48 -3.62 -5.67 11.68
CA ALA A 48 -3.91 -7.03 11.25
C ALA A 48 -3.28 -8.05 12.21
N ALA A 49 -2.02 -7.85 12.59
CA ALA A 49 -1.35 -8.69 13.58
C ALA A 49 -2.08 -8.69 14.94
N GLU A 50 -2.61 -7.55 15.40
CA GLU A 50 -3.35 -7.47 16.67
C GLU A 50 -4.74 -8.15 16.62
N ARG A 51 -5.37 -8.19 15.44
CA ARG A 51 -6.78 -8.60 15.30
C ARG A 51 -6.99 -9.97 14.67
N LEU A 52 -6.01 -10.46 13.92
CA LEU A 52 -6.13 -11.66 13.08
C LEU A 52 -5.22 -12.82 13.54
N THR A 53 -4.43 -12.64 14.60
CA THR A 53 -3.79 -13.73 15.36
C THR A 53 -4.66 -14.13 16.54
#